data_AF-A0A1I4THS2-F1
#
_entry.id   AF-A0A1I4THS2-F1
#
_cell.length_a   1.000
_cell.length_b   1.000
_cell.length_c   1.000
_cell.angle_alpha   90.00
_cell.angle_beta   90.00
_cell.angle_gamma   90.00
#
_symmetry.space_group_name_H-M   'P 1'
#
loop_
_entity.id
_entity.type
_entity.pdbx_description
1 polymer ?
#
loop_
_entity_poly.entity_id
_entity_poly.type
_entity_poly.pdbx_seq_one_letter_code
_entity_poly.pdbx_strand_id
1 'polypeptide(L)'
;MLDEIKQIERKANQACSIHASLRDKYTTKAKILDYLLMAATTYLLGLTLVEPTIGLPLSLGFDRVLFITAMSLIAFFLSIVQFKNDWKTIAEAHHLSFKEYAKVKAECRTLTSGSKVVGEVDYQRISDSYNIVADIGTHIPEKEFLNGKKRHKKKVFISQYLDEHPGAWVWLIKFKLLIRDNFGIDILD
;
A
#
# COMPACT_ATOMS: atom_id res chain seq x y z
N MET A 1 18.48 24.99 -11.77
CA MET A 1 17.22 25.39 -11.12
C MET A 1 15.99 24.60 -11.60
N LEU A 2 15.46 24.87 -12.80
CA LEU A 2 14.20 24.22 -13.24
C LEU A 2 14.32 22.69 -13.37
N ASP A 3 15.46 22.19 -13.85
CA ASP A 3 15.73 20.75 -13.93
C ASP A 3 15.92 20.09 -12.55
N GLU A 4 16.47 20.81 -11.58
CA GLU A 4 16.62 20.32 -10.20
C GLU A 4 15.26 20.22 -9.51
N ILE A 5 14.36 21.19 -9.73
CA ILE A 5 12.98 21.11 -9.23
C ILE A 5 12.25 19.93 -9.88
N LYS A 6 12.42 19.70 -11.20
CA LYS A 6 11.91 18.49 -11.85
C LYS A 6 12.48 17.21 -11.25
N GLN A 7 13.74 17.21 -10.83
CA GLN A 7 14.35 16.06 -10.16
C GLN A 7 13.72 15.83 -8.77
N ILE A 8 13.49 16.89 -8.00
CA ILE A 8 12.78 16.81 -6.71
C ILE A 8 11.35 16.31 -6.93
N GLU A 9 10.64 16.84 -7.93
CA GLU A 9 9.29 16.41 -8.28
C GLU A 9 9.24 14.90 -8.58
N ARG A 10 10.18 14.39 -9.39
CA ARG A 10 10.28 12.96 -9.71
C ARG A 10 10.51 12.12 -8.46
N LYS A 11 11.42 12.54 -7.57
CA LYS A 11 11.69 11.85 -6.30
C LYS A 11 10.46 11.85 -5.39
N ALA A 12 9.83 13.00 -5.21
CA ALA A 12 8.60 13.14 -4.41
C ALA A 12 7.45 12.30 -5.00
N ASN A 13 7.27 12.28 -6.32
CA ASN A 13 6.24 11.47 -6.99
C ASN A 13 6.49 9.95 -6.82
N GLN A 14 7.75 9.54 -6.88
CA GLN A 14 8.13 8.15 -6.57
C GLN A 14 7.81 7.83 -5.11
N ALA A 15 8.25 8.67 -4.16
CA ALA A 15 7.97 8.50 -2.73
C ALA A 15 6.47 8.40 -2.45
N CYS A 16 5.66 9.30 -3.00
CA CYS A 16 4.19 9.23 -2.93
C CYS A 16 3.64 7.87 -3.36
N SER A 17 4.13 7.35 -4.48
CA SER A 17 3.65 6.05 -4.99
C SER A 17 4.05 4.89 -4.08
N ILE A 18 5.24 4.95 -3.47
CA ILE A 18 5.71 3.93 -2.53
C ILE A 18 4.90 3.99 -1.23
N HIS A 19 4.77 5.17 -0.63
CA HIS A 19 3.99 5.37 0.60
C HIS A 19 2.53 4.98 0.43
N ALA A 20 1.90 5.34 -0.68
CA ALA A 20 0.53 4.91 -0.99
C ALA A 20 0.43 3.37 -1.06
N SER A 21 1.38 2.71 -1.75
CA SER A 21 1.39 1.25 -1.85
C SER A 21 1.62 0.56 -0.49
N LEU A 22 2.43 1.15 0.38
CA LEU A 22 2.70 0.60 1.72
C LEU A 22 1.52 0.79 2.65
N ARG A 23 0.92 1.99 2.66
CA ARG A 23 -0.35 2.26 3.36
C ARG A 23 -1.39 1.21 3.00
N ASP A 24 -1.69 1.05 1.71
CA ASP A 24 -2.72 0.13 1.24
C ASP A 24 -2.42 -1.32 1.66
N LYS A 25 -1.15 -1.75 1.55
CA LYS A 25 -0.70 -3.08 1.98
C LYS A 25 -0.97 -3.32 3.48
N TYR A 26 -0.60 -2.38 4.34
CA TYR A 26 -0.79 -2.51 5.79
C TYR A 26 -2.27 -2.37 6.19
N THR A 27 -3.02 -1.48 5.54
CA THR A 27 -4.48 -1.38 5.74
C THR A 27 -5.18 -2.69 5.37
N THR A 28 -4.83 -3.32 4.25
CA THR A 28 -5.42 -4.61 3.86
C THR A 28 -5.07 -5.70 4.87
N LYS A 29 -3.82 -5.78 5.33
CA LYS A 29 -3.42 -6.75 6.37
C LYS A 29 -4.20 -6.56 7.67
N ALA A 30 -4.34 -5.32 8.13
CA ALA A 30 -5.13 -4.99 9.32
C ALA A 30 -6.60 -5.42 9.16
N LYS A 31 -7.23 -5.07 8.04
CA LYS A 31 -8.61 -5.44 7.75
C LYS A 31 -8.82 -6.94 7.70
N ILE A 32 -7.93 -7.68 7.03
CA ILE A 32 -8.03 -9.15 6.95
C ILE A 32 -7.99 -9.75 8.35
N LEU A 33 -7.07 -9.31 9.20
CA LEU A 33 -6.95 -9.81 10.57
C LEU A 33 -8.17 -9.45 11.43
N ASP A 34 -8.66 -8.22 11.33
CA ASP A 34 -9.89 -7.78 12.00
C ASP A 34 -11.09 -8.67 11.59
N TYR A 35 -11.24 -8.93 10.29
CA TYR A 35 -12.33 -9.77 9.79
C TYR A 35 -12.20 -11.23 10.21
N LEU A 36 -10.99 -11.78 10.20
CA LEU A 36 -10.76 -13.15 10.69
C LEU A 36 -11.07 -13.26 12.19
N LEU A 37 -10.66 -12.28 12.99
CA LEU A 37 -10.94 -12.27 14.42
C LEU A 37 -12.44 -12.11 14.70
N MET A 38 -13.12 -11.21 13.99
CA MET A 38 -14.56 -11.01 14.09
C MET A 38 -15.34 -12.26 13.67
N ALA A 39 -14.93 -12.92 12.59
CA ALA A 39 -15.53 -14.18 12.15
C ALA A 39 -15.31 -15.30 13.18
N ALA A 40 -14.08 -15.46 13.68
CA ALA A 40 -13.75 -16.47 14.68
C ALA A 40 -14.53 -16.28 15.98
N THR A 41 -14.62 -15.05 16.48
CA THR A 41 -15.36 -14.72 17.71
C THR A 41 -16.87 -14.86 17.54
N THR A 42 -17.42 -14.45 16.40
CA THR A 42 -18.85 -14.63 16.08
C THR A 42 -19.19 -16.11 15.96
N TYR A 43 -18.33 -16.89 15.32
CA TYR A 43 -18.49 -18.33 15.19
C TYR A 43 -18.38 -19.05 16.55
N LEU A 44 -17.43 -18.66 17.40
CA LEU A 44 -17.32 -19.14 18.78
C LEU A 44 -18.59 -18.82 19.60
N LEU A 45 -19.11 -17.59 19.49
CA LEU A 45 -20.36 -17.21 20.16
C LEU A 45 -21.53 -18.09 19.70
N GLY A 46 -21.66 -18.31 18.40
CA GLY A 46 -22.65 -19.24 17.84
C GLY A 46 -22.50 -20.64 18.42
N LEU A 47 -21.28 -21.18 18.44
CA LEU A 47 -20.99 -22.50 19.03
C LEU A 47 -21.30 -22.57 20.53
N THR A 48 -21.19 -21.47 21.28
CA THR A 48 -21.55 -21.45 22.71
C THR A 48 -23.06 -21.41 22.95
N LEU A 49 -23.83 -20.77 22.06
CA LEU A 49 -25.28 -20.59 22.23
C LEU A 49 -26.12 -21.72 21.61
N VAL A 50 -25.61 -22.42 20.60
CA VAL A 50 -26.34 -23.50 19.93
C VAL A 50 -26.50 -24.73 20.84
N GLU A 51 -27.69 -25.33 20.81
CA GLU A 51 -28.02 -26.53 21.56
C GLU A 51 -27.12 -27.72 21.15
N PRO A 52 -26.68 -28.60 22.08
CA PRO A 52 -25.67 -29.64 21.80
C PRO A 52 -26.01 -30.57 20.63
N THR A 53 -27.28 -30.82 20.37
CA THR A 53 -27.79 -31.71 19.32
C THR A 53 -27.57 -31.16 17.90
N ILE A 54 -27.56 -29.83 17.73
CA ILE A 54 -27.30 -29.14 16.45
C ILE A 54 -25.80 -28.79 16.32
N GLY A 55 -25.05 -28.85 17.43
CA GLY A 55 -23.64 -28.48 17.48
C GLY A 55 -22.66 -29.45 16.81
N LEU A 56 -23.00 -30.74 16.67
CA LEU A 56 -22.11 -31.78 16.11
C LEU A 56 -21.70 -31.56 14.63
N PRO A 57 -22.62 -31.22 13.71
CA PRO A 57 -22.22 -30.84 12.34
C PRO A 57 -21.44 -29.52 12.32
N LEU A 58 -21.72 -28.62 13.26
CA LEU A 58 -21.04 -27.34 13.36
C LEU A 58 -19.59 -27.48 13.85
N SER A 59 -19.28 -28.46 14.71
CA SER A 59 -17.92 -28.78 15.17
C SER A 59 -17.14 -29.69 14.22
N LEU A 60 -17.61 -29.87 12.97
CA LEU A 60 -16.98 -30.73 11.96
C LEU A 60 -16.75 -32.17 12.44
N GLY A 61 -17.60 -32.67 13.35
CA GLY A 61 -17.48 -34.01 13.92
C GLY A 61 -16.46 -34.17 15.05
N PHE A 62 -15.78 -33.09 15.47
CA PHE A 62 -14.92 -33.11 16.65
C PHE A 62 -15.73 -32.96 17.95
N ASP A 63 -15.14 -33.39 19.07
CA ASP A 63 -15.65 -33.08 20.41
C ASP A 63 -15.84 -31.56 20.54
N ARG A 64 -17.05 -31.15 20.92
CA ARG A 64 -17.45 -29.74 20.95
C ARG A 64 -16.58 -28.93 21.89
N VAL A 65 -16.23 -29.48 23.06
CA VAL A 65 -15.43 -28.77 24.06
C VAL A 65 -14.02 -28.56 23.52
N LEU A 66 -13.38 -29.62 23.04
CA LEU A 66 -12.05 -29.54 22.43
C LEU A 66 -12.01 -28.55 21.25
N PHE A 67 -13.03 -28.58 20.39
CA PHE A 67 -13.11 -27.70 19.23
C PHE A 67 -13.28 -26.23 19.63
N ILE A 68 -14.17 -25.92 20.57
CA ILE A 68 -14.34 -24.56 21.12
C ILE A 68 -13.05 -24.08 21.77
N THR A 69 -12.36 -24.92 22.56
CA THR A 69 -11.09 -24.58 23.19
C THR A 69 -10.02 -24.28 22.14
N ALA A 70 -9.88 -25.13 21.12
CA ALA A 70 -8.91 -24.93 20.05
C ALA A 70 -9.18 -23.63 19.26
N MET A 71 -10.44 -23.38 18.88
CA MET A 71 -10.84 -22.15 18.19
C MET A 71 -10.62 -20.90 19.06
N SER A 72 -10.85 -21.00 20.37
CA SER A 72 -10.59 -19.91 21.32
C SER A 72 -9.10 -19.59 21.43
N LEU A 73 -8.25 -20.62 21.47
CA LEU A 73 -6.78 -20.44 21.45
C LEU A 73 -6.31 -19.78 20.15
N ILE A 74 -6.88 -20.17 19.00
CA ILE A 74 -6.58 -19.53 17.71
C ILE A 74 -7.02 -18.06 17.71
N ALA A 75 -8.25 -17.77 18.14
CA ALA A 75 -8.76 -16.40 18.20
C ALA A 75 -7.90 -15.52 19.14
N PHE A 76 -7.50 -16.05 20.29
CA PHE A 76 -6.60 -15.37 21.21
C PHE A 76 -5.20 -15.16 20.62
N PHE A 77 -4.65 -16.14 19.91
CA PHE A 77 -3.38 -15.96 19.22
C PHE A 77 -3.46 -14.86 18.14
N LEU A 78 -4.54 -14.84 17.35
CA LEU A 78 -4.78 -13.79 16.35
C LEU A 78 -4.88 -12.40 16.99
N SER A 79 -5.50 -12.29 18.17
CA SER A 79 -5.58 -11.01 18.89
C SER A 79 -4.21 -10.55 19.39
N ILE A 80 -3.32 -11.45 19.83
CA ILE A 80 -1.92 -11.13 20.15
C ILE A 80 -1.18 -10.64 18.89
N VAL A 81 -1.33 -11.33 17.76
CA VAL A 81 -0.71 -10.93 16.48
C VAL A 81 -1.18 -9.54 16.07
N GLN A 82 -2.47 -9.23 16.26
CA GLN A 82 -3.05 -7.92 15.99
C GLN A 82 -2.44 -6.85 16.88
N PHE A 83 -2.40 -7.10 18.20
CA PHE A 83 -1.85 -6.18 19.18
C PHE A 83 -0.36 -5.91 18.94
N LYS A 84 0.42 -6.95 18.60
CA LYS A 84 1.87 -6.83 18.44
C LYS A 84 2.30 -6.07 17.17
N ASN A 85 1.56 -6.24 16.07
CA ASN A 85 2.01 -5.77 14.76
C ASN A 85 1.56 -4.34 14.39
N ASP A 86 0.56 -3.80 15.09
CA ASP A 86 -0.02 -2.46 14.91
C ASP A 86 0.00 -1.92 13.46
N TRP A 87 -0.51 -2.74 12.53
CA TRP A 87 -0.53 -2.40 11.11
C TRP A 87 -1.37 -1.16 10.80
N LYS A 88 -2.32 -0.80 11.69
CA LYS A 88 -3.14 0.40 11.54
C LYS A 88 -2.30 1.66 11.73
N THR A 89 -1.50 1.74 12.78
CA THR A 89 -0.58 2.87 13.00
C THR A 89 0.48 2.97 11.92
N ILE A 90 1.06 1.84 11.48
CA ILE A 90 2.04 1.84 10.38
C ILE A 90 1.41 2.34 9.08
N ALA A 91 0.19 1.92 8.76
CA ALA A 91 -0.52 2.39 7.59
C ALA A 91 -0.77 3.91 7.64
N GLU A 92 -1.19 4.42 8.80
CA GLU A 92 -1.45 5.85 9.00
C GLU A 92 -0.15 6.68 8.90
N ALA A 93 0.95 6.21 9.47
CA ALA A 93 2.25 6.87 9.36
C ALA A 93 2.69 7.02 7.89
N HIS A 94 2.51 5.97 7.08
CA HIS A 94 2.72 6.06 5.63
C HIS A 94 1.69 6.96 4.93
N HIS A 95 0.45 7.05 5.41
CA HIS A 95 -0.57 7.95 4.86
C HIS A 95 -0.20 9.43 5.08
N LEU A 96 0.28 9.77 6.27
CA LEU A 96 0.76 11.12 6.59
C LEU A 96 1.97 11.47 5.73
N SER A 97 2.96 10.59 5.65
CA SER A 97 4.14 10.78 4.78
C SER A 97 3.75 10.98 3.31
N PHE A 98 2.78 10.20 2.81
CA PHE A 98 2.21 10.38 1.47
C PHE A 98 1.61 11.79 1.28
N LYS A 99 0.83 12.28 2.25
CA LYS A 99 0.22 13.62 2.19
C LYS A 99 1.29 14.71 2.10
N GLU A 100 2.33 14.63 2.91
CA GLU A 100 3.41 15.62 2.91
C GLU A 100 4.22 15.60 1.60
N TYR A 101 4.61 14.42 1.10
CA TYR A 101 5.27 14.33 -0.22
C TYR A 101 4.35 14.79 -1.37
N ALA A 102 3.03 14.60 -1.25
CA ALA A 102 2.08 15.06 -2.25
C ALA A 102 2.01 16.60 -2.30
N LYS A 103 2.13 17.28 -1.16
CA LYS A 103 2.26 18.75 -1.11
C LYS A 103 3.53 19.22 -1.82
N VAL A 104 4.69 18.64 -1.50
CA VAL A 104 5.96 18.97 -2.18
C VAL A 104 5.87 18.76 -3.68
N LYS A 105 5.29 17.63 -4.12
CA LYS A 105 5.03 17.36 -5.54
C LYS A 105 4.14 18.42 -6.17
N ALA A 106 3.05 18.80 -5.51
CA ALA A 106 2.11 19.80 -6.02
C ALA A 106 2.80 21.16 -6.17
N GLU A 107 3.60 21.58 -5.19
CA GLU A 107 4.39 22.82 -5.26
C GLU A 107 5.40 22.81 -6.41
N CYS A 108 6.12 21.71 -6.60
CA CYS A 108 7.03 21.55 -7.74
C CYS A 108 6.27 21.68 -9.06
N ARG A 109 5.08 21.08 -9.17
CA ARG A 109 4.24 21.14 -10.37
C ARG A 109 3.73 22.56 -10.63
N THR A 110 3.34 23.31 -9.60
CA THR A 110 2.94 24.71 -9.74
C THR A 110 4.09 25.56 -10.29
N LEU A 111 5.32 25.37 -9.81
CA LEU A 111 6.47 26.12 -10.32
C LEU A 111 6.90 25.70 -11.73
N THR A 112 6.79 24.42 -12.07
CA THR A 112 7.22 23.90 -13.38
C THR A 112 6.18 24.10 -14.48
N SER A 113 4.89 24.27 -14.13
CA SER A 113 3.81 24.50 -15.09
C SER A 113 3.61 25.97 -15.47
N GLY A 114 4.12 26.91 -14.66
CA GLY A 114 4.04 28.34 -14.95
C GLY A 114 5.17 28.82 -15.87
N SER A 115 4.90 29.83 -16.70
CA SER A 115 5.91 30.54 -17.50
C SER A 115 6.84 31.44 -16.64
N LYS A 116 6.84 31.27 -15.32
CA LYS A 116 7.58 32.12 -14.38
C LYS A 116 9.04 31.68 -14.34
N VAL A 117 9.97 32.64 -14.40
CA VAL A 117 11.39 32.37 -14.16
C VAL A 117 11.54 31.91 -12.72
N VAL A 118 12.00 30.67 -12.54
CA VAL A 118 12.19 30.09 -11.21
C VAL A 118 13.52 30.58 -10.63
N GLY A 119 13.46 31.31 -9.52
CA GLY A 119 14.63 31.85 -8.85
C GLY A 119 15.26 30.87 -7.84
N GLU A 120 16.43 31.24 -7.32
CA GLU A 120 17.16 30.48 -6.29
C GLU A 120 16.32 30.27 -5.02
N VAL A 121 15.59 31.31 -4.60
CA VAL A 121 14.74 31.28 -3.39
C VAL A 121 13.64 30.23 -3.50
N ASP A 122 13.03 30.08 -4.68
CA ASP A 122 11.98 29.09 -4.91
C ASP A 122 12.53 27.66 -4.84
N TYR A 123 13.72 27.44 -5.39
CA TYR A 123 14.41 26.15 -5.30
C TYR A 123 14.78 25.80 -3.87
N GLN A 124 15.42 26.73 -3.14
CA GLN A 124 15.85 26.49 -1.77
C GLN A 124 14.66 26.13 -0.88
N ARG A 125 13.55 26.88 -1.01
CA ARG A 125 12.31 26.62 -0.27
C ARG A 125 11.76 25.21 -0.52
N ILE A 126 11.74 24.75 -1.77
CA ILE A 126 11.27 23.39 -2.11
C ILE A 126 12.25 22.32 -1.64
N SER A 127 13.56 22.57 -1.79
CA SER A 127 14.60 21.67 -1.32
C SER A 127 14.49 21.45 0.20
N ASP A 128 14.35 22.54 0.96
CA ASP A 128 14.16 22.50 2.40
C ASP A 128 12.86 21.77 2.77
N SER A 129 11.76 22.06 2.08
CA SER A 129 10.48 21.37 2.28
C SER A 129 10.61 19.86 2.02
N TYR A 130 11.32 19.47 0.95
CA TYR A 130 11.57 18.06 0.64
C TYR A 130 12.41 17.37 1.72
N ASN A 131 13.48 18.02 2.20
CA ASN A 131 14.36 17.49 3.23
C ASN A 131 13.62 17.32 4.56
N ILE A 132 12.83 18.32 4.97
CA ILE A 132 11.98 18.25 6.17
C ILE A 132 11.03 17.04 6.08
N VAL A 133 10.39 16.83 4.94
CA VAL A 133 9.48 15.69 4.75
C VAL A 133 10.23 14.36 4.74
N ALA A 134 11.46 14.33 4.22
CA ALA A 134 12.31 13.14 4.25
C ALA A 134 12.77 12.77 5.67
N ASP A 135 13.03 13.78 6.51
CA ASP A 135 13.49 13.58 7.89
C ASP A 135 12.35 13.21 8.85
N ILE A 136 11.18 13.84 8.71
CA ILE A 136 10.00 13.59 9.56
C ILE A 136 9.19 12.38 9.05
N GLY A 137 9.28 12.09 7.75
CA GLY A 137 8.53 11.03 7.10
C GLY A 137 8.85 9.63 7.65
N THR A 138 7.86 8.75 7.60
CA THR A 138 8.05 7.35 7.98
C THR A 138 9.05 6.67 7.05
N HIS A 139 10.08 6.07 7.63
CA HIS A 139 11.09 5.37 6.86
C HIS A 139 10.51 4.27 5.95
N ILE A 140 10.95 4.22 4.70
CA ILE A 140 10.61 3.16 3.75
C ILE A 140 11.66 2.04 3.91
N PRO A 141 11.27 0.82 4.31
CA PRO A 141 12.21 -0.28 4.41
C PRO A 141 12.88 -0.57 3.06
N GLU A 142 14.19 -0.81 3.05
CA GLU A 142 14.98 -1.00 1.82
C GLU A 142 14.42 -2.10 0.91
N LYS A 143 13.99 -3.23 1.51
CA LYS A 143 13.34 -4.34 0.77
C LYS A 143 12.05 -3.93 0.06
N GLU A 144 11.34 -2.94 0.57
CA GLU A 144 10.13 -2.41 -0.03
C GLU A 144 10.44 -1.28 -1.02
N PHE A 145 11.58 -0.60 -0.89
CA PHE A 145 11.96 0.50 -1.76
C PHE A 145 12.11 0.04 -3.22
N LEU A 146 12.86 -1.03 -3.48
CA LEU A 146 13.04 -1.58 -4.83
C LEU A 146 11.73 -2.05 -5.44
N ASN A 147 10.92 -2.77 -4.65
CA ASN A 147 9.60 -3.23 -5.06
C ASN A 147 8.65 -2.07 -5.36
N GLY A 148 8.69 -1.03 -4.53
CA GLY A 148 7.93 0.19 -4.69
C GLY A 148 8.34 0.97 -5.94
N LYS A 149 9.64 1.09 -6.20
CA LYS A 149 10.20 1.72 -7.41
C LYS A 149 9.77 0.98 -8.68
N LYS A 150 9.84 -0.36 -8.67
CA LYS A 150 9.34 -1.21 -9.78
C LYS A 150 7.84 -0.98 -10.01
N ARG A 151 7.03 -0.99 -8.96
CA ARG A 151 5.58 -0.73 -9.04
C ARG A 151 5.28 0.67 -9.56
N HIS A 152 6.02 1.68 -9.10
CA HIS A 152 5.87 3.06 -9.56
C HIS A 152 6.13 3.18 -11.07
N LYS A 153 7.27 2.67 -11.56
CA LYS A 153 7.58 2.69 -13.00
C LYS A 153 6.52 1.98 -13.83
N LYS A 154 6.09 0.79 -13.38
CA LYS A 154 5.01 0.03 -14.04
C LYS A 154 3.69 0.80 -14.05
N LYS A 155 3.34 1.48 -12.95
CA LYS A 155 2.14 2.33 -12.87
C LYS A 155 2.23 3.49 -13.85
N VAL A 156 3.35 4.20 -13.90
CA VAL A 156 3.55 5.35 -14.80
C VAL A 156 3.39 4.91 -16.25
N PHE A 157 4.06 3.82 -16.66
CA PHE A 157 3.94 3.28 -18.00
C PHE A 157 2.50 2.87 -18.34
N ILE A 158 1.84 2.10 -17.46
CA ILE A 158 0.45 1.68 -17.70
C ILE A 158 -0.48 2.89 -17.82
N SER A 159 -0.27 3.92 -17.00
CA SER A 159 -1.07 5.16 -17.09
C SER A 159 -0.89 5.82 -18.45
N GLN A 160 0.36 6.03 -18.88
CA GLN A 160 0.67 6.62 -20.19
C GLN A 160 0.09 5.80 -21.34
N TYR A 161 0.22 4.47 -21.28
CA TYR A 161 -0.35 3.58 -22.30
C TYR A 161 -1.88 3.64 -22.36
N LEU A 162 -2.55 3.74 -21.20
CA LEU A 162 -4.00 3.88 -21.14
C LEU A 162 -4.49 5.24 -21.64
N ASP A 163 -3.67 6.29 -21.51
CA ASP A 163 -3.99 7.62 -22.07
C ASP A 163 -4.07 7.55 -23.62
N GLU A 164 -3.23 6.71 -24.26
CA GLU A 164 -3.26 6.47 -25.70
C GLU A 164 -4.30 5.40 -26.11
N HIS A 165 -4.53 4.40 -25.26
CA HIS A 165 -5.38 3.24 -25.53
C HIS A 165 -6.41 3.00 -24.40
N PRO A 166 -7.48 3.80 -24.31
CA PRO A 166 -8.41 3.76 -23.17
C PRO A 166 -9.19 2.44 -23.04
N GLY A 167 -9.39 1.71 -24.14
CA GLY A 167 -10.06 0.40 -24.16
C GLY A 167 -9.16 -0.78 -23.76
N ALA A 168 -7.86 -0.55 -23.54
CA ALA A 168 -6.93 -1.63 -23.28
C ALA A 168 -7.12 -2.25 -21.89
N TRP A 169 -7.10 -3.58 -21.84
CA TRP A 169 -7.21 -4.30 -20.57
C TRP A 169 -5.90 -4.25 -19.80
N VAL A 170 -5.94 -3.66 -18.60
CA VAL A 170 -4.77 -3.48 -17.72
C VAL A 170 -4.01 -4.78 -17.48
N TRP A 171 -4.71 -5.91 -17.36
CA TRP A 171 -4.07 -7.21 -17.14
C TRP A 171 -3.22 -7.66 -18.34
N LEU A 172 -3.70 -7.46 -19.57
CA LEU A 172 -2.94 -7.77 -20.79
C LEU A 172 -1.69 -6.89 -20.91
N ILE A 173 -1.80 -5.60 -20.61
CA ILE A 173 -0.63 -4.68 -20.58
C ILE A 173 0.41 -5.19 -19.58
N LYS A 174 -0.03 -5.62 -18.38
CA LYS A 174 0.87 -6.17 -17.35
C LYS A 174 1.58 -7.44 -17.81
N PHE A 175 0.90 -8.28 -18.58
CA PHE A 175 1.45 -9.52 -19.13
C PHE A 175 2.44 -9.25 -20.27
N LYS A 176 2.08 -8.37 -21.22
CA LYS A 176 3.00 -7.91 -22.29
C LYS A 176 4.29 -7.31 -21.72
N LEU A 177 4.18 -6.43 -20.72
CA LEU A 177 5.35 -5.89 -20.01
C LEU A 177 6.23 -6.98 -19.38
N LEU A 178 5.62 -8.03 -18.83
CA LEU A 178 6.36 -9.15 -18.25
C LEU A 178 7.12 -9.91 -19.33
N ILE A 179 6.52 -10.14 -20.50
CA ILE A 179 7.20 -10.82 -21.60
C ILE A 179 8.36 -9.97 -22.12
N ARG A 180 8.11 -8.68 -22.42
CA ARG A 180 9.13 -7.76 -22.94
C ARG A 180 10.34 -7.66 -22.00
N ASP A 181 10.09 -7.39 -20.72
CA ASP A 181 11.17 -7.10 -19.76
C ASP A 181 12.00 -8.35 -19.37
N ASN A 182 11.49 -9.59 -19.59
CA ASN A 182 12.22 -10.82 -19.27
C ASN A 182 12.76 -11.56 -20.50
N PHE A 183 12.08 -11.50 -21.63
CA PHE A 183 12.42 -12.27 -22.84
C PHE A 183 12.88 -11.39 -24.01
N GLY A 184 12.79 -10.06 -23.90
CA GLY A 184 13.21 -9.14 -24.97
C GLY A 184 12.32 -9.16 -26.20
N ILE A 185 11.13 -9.75 -26.12
CA ILE A 185 10.16 -9.80 -27.23
C ILE A 185 9.27 -8.56 -27.12
N ASP A 186 9.38 -7.64 -28.07
CA ASP A 186 8.47 -6.50 -28.19
C ASP A 186 7.17 -6.94 -28.88
N ILE A 187 6.08 -6.92 -28.11
CA ILE A 187 4.70 -7.23 -28.57
C ILE A 187 3.86 -5.94 -28.51
N LEU A 188 4.52 -4.78 -28.52
CA LEU A 188 3.93 -3.46 -28.29
C LEU A 188 3.89 -2.57 -29.55
N ASP A 189 4.23 -3.10 -30.72
CA ASP A 189 3.96 -2.47 -32.02
C ASP A 189 2.56 -2.83 -32.54
#